data_AF-A0A7J3QYC7-F1
#
_entry.id   AF-A0A7J3QYC7-F1
#
_cell.length_a   1.000
_cell.length_b   1.000
_cell.length_c   1.000
_cell.angle_alpha   90.00
_cell.angle_beta   90.00
_cell.angle_gamma   90.00
#
_symmetry.space_group_name_H-M   'P 1'
#
loop_
_entity.id
_entity.type
_entity.pdbx_description
1 polymer ?
#
loop_
_entity_poly.entity_id
_entity_poly.type
_entity_poly.pdbx_seq_one_letter_code
_entity_poly.pdbx_strand_id
1 'polypeptide(L)'
;MSRKPCAPRSGTRRAKQDVKPTATVLRTLSAGEAFHFYRAIGQPLNTSAYSLADFTAKIASVEVQSLEFHFQRRDFENWIRNTIGDAELALAISNLNRELRGEALRNELNRIVKDRLAKLAAGATKQEIQR
;
A
#
# COMPACT_ATOMS: atom_id res chain seq x y z
N MET A 1 36.82 -17.71 43.55
CA MET A 1 37.25 -17.27 42.21
C MET A 1 36.27 -17.84 41.19
N SER A 2 35.95 -17.05 40.15
CA SER A 2 35.03 -17.36 39.03
C SER A 2 33.54 -17.07 39.27
N ARG A 3 33.06 -15.99 38.65
CA ARG A 3 32.22 -16.05 37.44
C ARG A 3 32.36 -14.71 36.69
N LYS A 4 32.76 -14.81 35.43
CA LYS A 4 32.93 -13.70 34.47
C LYS A 4 31.56 -13.15 34.05
N PRO A 5 31.45 -11.87 33.67
CA PRO A 5 30.20 -11.31 33.15
C PRO A 5 29.94 -11.77 31.72
N CYS A 6 28.71 -12.22 31.44
CA CYS A 6 28.25 -12.56 30.11
C CYS A 6 27.30 -11.45 29.62
N ALA A 7 27.76 -10.67 28.65
CA ALA A 7 26.95 -10.11 27.59
C ALA A 7 27.47 -10.78 26.29
N PRO A 8 26.71 -10.93 25.18
CA PRO A 8 25.93 -9.82 24.62
C PRO A 8 24.72 -10.19 23.72
N ARG A 9 24.17 -9.13 23.11
CA ARG A 9 23.45 -9.05 21.82
C ARG A 9 21.94 -9.23 21.85
N SER A 10 21.25 -8.12 21.63
CA SER A 10 20.17 -8.09 20.65
C SER A 10 20.39 -6.89 19.75
N GLY A 11 21.09 -7.15 18.65
CA GLY A 11 21.19 -6.18 17.56
C GLY A 11 19.78 -5.94 17.03
N THR A 12 19.32 -4.70 17.11
CA THR A 12 18.18 -4.21 16.37
C THR A 12 18.49 -4.42 14.88
N ARG A 13 17.90 -5.45 14.26
CA ARG A 13 17.85 -5.53 12.79
C ARG A 13 17.00 -4.36 12.33
N ARG A 14 17.68 -3.28 11.96
CA ARG A 14 17.13 -2.17 11.19
C ARG A 14 16.48 -2.78 9.94
N ALA A 15 15.15 -2.77 9.91
CA ALA A 15 14.38 -3.17 8.74
C ALA A 15 14.87 -2.31 7.58
N LYS A 16 15.59 -2.92 6.64
CA LYS A 16 15.95 -2.30 5.39
C LYS A 16 14.61 -2.05 4.69
N GLN A 17 14.19 -0.79 4.61
CA GLN A 17 13.11 -0.42 3.72
C GLN A 17 13.67 -0.58 2.31
N ASP A 18 13.36 -1.69 1.66
CA ASP A 18 13.64 -1.90 0.24
C ASP A 18 12.76 -0.91 -0.54
N VAL A 19 13.27 0.32 -0.73
CA VAL A 19 12.58 1.35 -1.51
C VAL A 19 12.68 0.92 -2.97
N LYS A 20 11.58 0.35 -3.51
CA LYS A 20 11.50 0.04 -4.94
C LYS A 20 11.53 1.34 -5.76
N PRO A 21 12.17 1.34 -6.94
CA PRO A 21 12.22 2.53 -7.80
C PRO A 21 10.81 2.95 -8.23
N THR A 22 10.60 4.25 -8.38
CA THR A 22 9.30 4.88 -8.69
C THR A 22 8.65 4.29 -9.96
N ALA A 23 9.46 3.94 -10.96
CA ALA A 23 9.01 3.28 -12.19
C ALA A 23 8.36 1.91 -11.94
N THR A 24 8.79 1.18 -10.91
CA THR A 24 8.18 -0.11 -10.54
C THR A 24 6.86 0.06 -9.80
N VAL A 25 6.69 1.16 -9.06
CA VAL A 25 5.45 1.45 -8.32
C VAL A 25 4.32 1.90 -9.26
N LEU A 26 4.67 2.62 -10.33
CA LEU A 26 3.72 3.10 -11.35
C LEU A 26 3.49 2.09 -12.49
N ARG A 27 4.07 0.88 -12.41
CA ARG A 27 3.92 -0.14 -13.46
C ARG A 27 2.48 -0.63 -13.56
N THR A 28 2.10 -1.05 -14.77
CA THR A 28 0.88 -1.85 -14.97
C THR A 28 1.20 -3.32 -14.66
N LEU A 29 0.38 -3.92 -13.82
CA LEU A 29 0.46 -5.31 -13.40
C LEU A 29 -0.26 -6.23 -14.39
N SER A 30 0.14 -7.50 -14.39
CA SER A 30 -0.57 -8.56 -15.10
C SER A 30 -1.85 -8.96 -14.35
N ALA A 31 -2.77 -9.67 -15.02
CA ALA A 31 -4.03 -10.10 -14.41
C ALA A 31 -3.86 -10.97 -13.15
N GLY A 32 -2.76 -11.70 -13.01
CA GLY A 32 -2.48 -12.51 -11.81
C GLY A 32 -1.97 -11.71 -10.61
N GLU A 33 -1.51 -10.48 -10.81
CA GLU A 33 -1.03 -9.58 -9.76
C GLU A 33 -2.03 -8.47 -9.44
N ALA A 34 -3.06 -8.31 -10.27
CA ALA A 34 -4.07 -7.27 -10.12
C ALA A 34 -4.86 -7.43 -8.80
N PHE A 35 -5.32 -6.30 -8.26
CA PHE A 35 -6.20 -6.34 -7.10
C PHE A 35 -7.62 -6.59 -7.57
N HIS A 36 -8.21 -7.71 -7.18
CA HIS A 36 -9.61 -8.02 -7.48
C HIS A 36 -10.52 -7.51 -6.36
N PHE A 37 -11.52 -6.70 -6.72
CA PHE A 37 -12.50 -6.19 -5.77
C PHE A 37 -13.63 -7.20 -5.55
N TYR A 38 -14.03 -7.34 -4.30
CA TYR A 38 -15.13 -8.19 -3.85
C TYR A 38 -16.10 -7.39 -3.00
N ARG A 39 -17.40 -7.62 -3.19
CA ARG A 39 -18.46 -7.04 -2.34
C ARG A 39 -18.47 -7.71 -0.98
N ALA A 40 -18.35 -9.03 -1.01
CA ALA A 40 -18.39 -9.93 0.13
C ALA A 40 -17.67 -11.23 -0.23
N ILE A 41 -17.56 -12.14 0.75
CA ILE A 41 -17.04 -13.48 0.55
C ILE A 41 -17.85 -14.17 -0.57
N GLY A 42 -17.16 -14.56 -1.65
CA GLY A 42 -17.79 -15.23 -2.80
C GLY A 42 -18.53 -14.31 -3.78
N GLN A 43 -18.45 -12.98 -3.62
CA GLN A 43 -19.09 -12.01 -4.52
C GLN A 43 -18.06 -11.08 -5.20
N PRO A 44 -17.39 -11.53 -6.28
CA PRO A 44 -16.46 -10.68 -7.03
C PRO A 44 -17.22 -9.57 -7.80
N LEU A 45 -16.67 -8.36 -7.84
CA LEU A 45 -17.23 -7.22 -8.59
C LEU A 45 -16.87 -7.22 -10.08
N ASN A 46 -16.10 -8.22 -10.57
CA ASN A 46 -15.43 -8.21 -11.88
C ASN A 46 -14.60 -6.93 -12.15
N THR A 47 -14.32 -6.17 -11.10
CA THR A 47 -13.51 -4.97 -11.15
C THR A 47 -12.15 -5.33 -10.59
N SER A 48 -11.11 -5.04 -11.36
CA SER A 48 -9.74 -5.29 -10.94
C SER A 48 -8.90 -4.04 -11.15
N ALA A 49 -7.98 -3.77 -10.23
CA ALA A 49 -6.99 -2.71 -10.36
C ALA A 49 -5.65 -3.27 -10.78
N TYR A 50 -5.16 -2.79 -11.92
CA TYR A 50 -3.88 -3.23 -12.49
C TYR A 50 -2.72 -2.31 -12.13
N SER A 51 -2.96 -1.14 -11.54
CA SER A 51 -1.92 -0.23 -11.11
C SER A 51 -2.40 0.61 -9.93
N LEU A 52 -1.50 1.34 -9.29
CA LEU A 52 -1.87 2.24 -8.19
C LEU A 52 -2.80 3.38 -8.64
N ALA A 53 -2.60 3.87 -9.87
CA ALA A 53 -3.47 4.89 -10.48
C ALA A 53 -4.85 4.30 -10.79
N ASP A 54 -4.91 3.10 -11.38
CA ASP A 54 -6.18 2.43 -11.66
C ASP A 54 -6.91 2.07 -10.35
N PHE A 55 -6.18 1.64 -9.33
CA PHE A 55 -6.71 1.41 -7.98
C PHE A 55 -7.40 2.63 -7.40
N THR A 56 -6.80 3.82 -7.54
CA THR A 56 -7.42 5.09 -7.09
C THR A 56 -8.73 5.35 -7.83
N ALA A 57 -8.74 5.18 -9.16
CA ALA A 57 -9.94 5.33 -9.97
C ALA A 57 -11.02 4.30 -9.61
N LYS A 58 -10.63 3.04 -9.34
CA LYS A 58 -11.56 2.00 -8.90
C LYS A 58 -12.14 2.31 -7.53
N ILE A 59 -11.34 2.72 -6.54
CA ILE A 59 -11.86 3.12 -5.21
C ILE A 59 -12.93 4.20 -5.33
N ALA A 60 -12.73 5.19 -6.21
CA ALA A 60 -13.68 6.26 -6.44
C ALA A 60 -14.97 5.81 -7.16
N SER A 61 -15.00 4.62 -7.76
CA SER A 61 -16.16 4.10 -8.50
C SER A 61 -16.86 2.91 -7.83
N VAL A 62 -16.13 2.05 -7.10
CA VAL A 62 -16.68 0.84 -6.45
C VAL A 62 -17.54 1.18 -5.25
N GLU A 63 -18.44 0.28 -4.89
CA GLU A 63 -19.31 0.44 -3.73
C GLU A 63 -18.53 0.48 -2.42
N VAL A 64 -18.99 1.33 -1.51
CA VAL A 64 -18.45 1.50 -0.16
C VAL A 64 -18.35 0.17 0.59
N GLN A 65 -19.35 -0.70 0.49
CA GLN A 65 -19.34 -2.01 1.16
C GLN A 65 -18.10 -2.85 0.78
N SER A 66 -17.71 -2.81 -0.50
CA SER A 66 -16.51 -3.51 -0.98
C SER A 66 -15.24 -2.91 -0.36
N LEU A 67 -15.19 -1.58 -0.25
CA LEU A 67 -14.05 -0.87 0.36
C LEU A 67 -13.92 -1.22 1.84
N GLU A 68 -15.03 -1.23 2.57
CA GLU A 68 -15.05 -1.56 4.00
C GLU A 68 -14.61 -3.00 4.26
N PHE A 69 -15.09 -3.94 3.44
CA PHE A 69 -14.72 -5.34 3.52
C PHE A 69 -13.20 -5.55 3.37
N HIS A 70 -12.61 -4.96 2.33
CA HIS A 70 -11.18 -5.05 2.09
C HIS A 70 -10.34 -4.28 3.11
N PHE A 71 -10.84 -3.14 3.58
CA PHE A 71 -10.15 -2.31 4.56
C PHE A 71 -10.07 -2.99 5.93
N GLN A 72 -11.17 -3.59 6.40
CA GLN A 72 -11.17 -4.36 7.66
C GLN A 72 -10.19 -5.54 7.63
N ARG A 73 -10.04 -6.18 6.47
CA ARG A 73 -9.17 -7.35 6.26
C ARG A 73 -7.73 -7.01 5.93
N ARG A 74 -7.40 -5.72 5.78
CA ARG A 74 -6.05 -5.25 5.43
C ARG A 74 -5.56 -5.72 4.05
N ASP A 75 -6.50 -5.98 3.14
CA ASP A 75 -6.17 -6.43 1.78
C ASP A 75 -5.39 -5.36 1.01
N PHE A 76 -5.76 -4.08 1.19
CA PHE A 76 -5.11 -2.96 0.49
C PHE A 76 -3.64 -2.79 0.87
N GLU A 77 -3.33 -2.72 2.17
CA GLU A 77 -1.95 -2.57 2.65
C GLU A 77 -1.09 -3.77 2.24
N ASN A 78 -1.66 -4.98 2.31
CA ASN A 78 -0.94 -6.21 2.00
C ASN A 78 -0.64 -6.32 0.50
N TRP A 79 -1.61 -5.97 -0.36
CA TRP A 79 -1.40 -5.91 -1.81
C TRP A 79 -0.38 -4.84 -2.20
N ILE A 80 -0.47 -3.63 -1.64
CA ILE A 80 0.47 -2.55 -1.94
C ILE A 80 1.88 -2.91 -1.47
N ARG A 81 2.03 -3.51 -0.30
CA ARG A 81 3.33 -3.93 0.22
C ARG A 81 3.95 -5.07 -0.60
N ASN A 82 3.17 -6.10 -0.90
CA ASN A 82 3.71 -7.34 -1.47
C ASN A 82 3.81 -7.27 -2.99
N THR A 83 2.79 -6.73 -3.66
CA THR A 83 2.69 -6.70 -5.12
C THR A 83 3.32 -5.43 -5.70
N ILE A 84 2.88 -4.26 -5.25
CA ILE A 84 3.42 -2.99 -5.71
C ILE A 84 4.84 -2.79 -5.14
N GLY A 85 5.02 -3.10 -3.85
CA GLY A 85 6.27 -2.88 -3.12
C GLY A 85 6.43 -1.47 -2.58
N ASP A 86 5.34 -0.71 -2.44
CA ASP A 86 5.38 0.61 -1.80
C ASP A 86 5.12 0.47 -0.29
N ALA A 87 6.18 0.20 0.46
CA ALA A 87 6.09 0.00 1.90
C ALA A 87 5.62 1.27 2.64
N GLU A 88 5.96 2.46 2.14
CA GLU A 88 5.54 3.72 2.76
C GLU A 88 4.03 3.93 2.62
N LEU A 89 3.49 3.66 1.42
CA LEU A 89 2.05 3.74 1.18
C LEU A 89 1.28 2.69 1.98
N ALA A 90 1.79 1.46 2.02
CA ALA A 90 1.19 0.38 2.81
C ALA A 90 1.15 0.75 4.30
N LEU A 91 2.22 1.34 4.84
CA LEU A 91 2.27 1.81 6.22
C LEU A 91 1.26 2.94 6.46
N ALA A 92 1.17 3.90 5.54
CA ALA A 92 0.22 5.01 5.64
C ALA A 92 -1.24 4.52 5.70
N ILE A 93 -1.59 3.55 4.85
CA ILE A 93 -2.92 2.92 4.86
C ILE A 93 -3.14 2.10 6.14
N SER A 94 -2.12 1.39 6.63
CA SER A 94 -2.22 0.64 7.89
C SER A 94 -2.45 1.51 9.12
N ASN A 95 -2.00 2.77 9.08
CA ASN A 95 -2.15 3.73 10.17
C ASN A 95 -3.54 4.41 10.18
N LEU A 96 -4.39 4.15 9.19
CA LEU A 96 -5.74 4.68 9.17
C LEU A 96 -6.60 4.13 10.31
N ASN A 97 -7.52 4.96 10.82
CA ASN A 97 -8.46 4.50 11.82
C ASN A 97 -9.38 3.42 11.20
N ARG A 98 -9.41 2.24 11.83
CA ARG A 98 -10.19 1.07 11.41
C ARG A 98 -11.70 1.26 11.57
N GLU A 99 -12.10 2.28 12.31
CA GLU A 99 -13.48 2.72 12.49
C GLU A 99 -13.97 3.57 11.31
N LEU A 100 -13.10 3.95 10.38
CA LEU A 100 -13.52 4.63 9.15
C LEU A 100 -14.42 3.71 8.32
N ARG A 101 -15.54 4.29 7.89
CA ARG A 101 -16.65 3.65 7.18
C ARG A 101 -17.18 4.63 6.13
N GLY A 102 -17.99 4.13 5.22
CA GLY A 102 -18.70 5.04 4.31
C GLY A 102 -17.79 5.77 3.31
N GLU A 103 -18.27 6.94 2.89
CA GLU A 103 -17.52 7.89 2.06
C GLU A 103 -16.30 8.48 2.77
N ALA A 104 -16.28 8.51 4.12
CA ALA A 104 -15.12 8.99 4.86
C ALA A 104 -13.89 8.10 4.62
N LEU A 105 -14.08 6.77 4.63
CA LEU A 105 -13.04 5.80 4.27
C LEU A 105 -12.56 6.00 2.84
N ARG A 106 -13.50 6.17 1.90
CA ARG A 106 -13.20 6.37 0.48
C ARG A 106 -12.37 7.62 0.22
N ASN A 107 -12.73 8.73 0.87
CA ASN A 107 -12.04 10.00 0.74
C ASN A 107 -10.63 9.91 1.32
N GLU A 108 -10.47 9.27 2.48
CA GLU A 108 -9.17 9.16 3.12
C GLU A 108 -8.21 8.24 2.35
N LEU A 109 -8.72 7.09 1.85
CA LEU A 109 -7.94 6.22 0.95
C LEU A 109 -7.51 6.97 -0.31
N ASN A 110 -8.44 7.70 -0.96
CA ASN A 110 -8.11 8.51 -2.13
C ASN A 110 -7.06 9.57 -1.81
N ARG A 111 -7.18 10.25 -0.66
CA ARG A 111 -6.24 11.29 -0.24
C ARG A 111 -4.82 10.74 -0.10
N ILE A 112 -4.66 9.63 0.62
CA ILE A 112 -3.36 9.01 0.87
C ILE A 112 -2.72 8.52 -0.43
N VAL A 113 -3.49 7.83 -1.27
CA VAL A 113 -2.95 7.30 -2.53
C VAL A 113 -2.59 8.43 -3.50
N LYS A 114 -3.41 9.48 -3.61
CA LYS A 114 -3.11 10.67 -4.43
C LYS A 114 -1.90 11.44 -3.92
N ASP A 115 -1.76 11.63 -2.62
CA ASP A 115 -0.59 12.26 -2.00
C ASP A 115 0.68 11.47 -2.34
N ARG A 116 0.62 10.14 -2.26
CA ARG A 116 1.74 9.28 -2.65
C ARG A 116 2.05 9.38 -4.14
N LEU A 117 1.05 9.35 -5.01
CA LEU A 117 1.23 9.51 -6.46
C LEU A 117 1.88 10.86 -6.79
N ALA A 118 1.45 11.94 -6.14
CA ALA A 118 2.04 13.27 -6.30
C ALA A 118 3.50 13.30 -5.83
N LYS A 119 3.82 12.66 -4.70
CA LYS A 119 5.21 12.50 -4.23
C LYS A 119 6.07 11.68 -5.19
N LEU A 120 5.52 10.61 -5.78
CA LEU A 120 6.22 9.79 -6.76
C LEU A 120 6.47 10.57 -8.06
N ALA A 121 5.50 11.38 -8.51
CA ALA A 121 5.64 12.25 -9.67
C ALA A 121 6.67 13.37 -9.43
N ALA A 122 6.65 14.00 -8.26
CA ALA A 122 7.64 15.02 -7.88
C ALA A 122 9.03 14.44 -7.54
N GLY A 123 9.09 13.18 -7.12
CA GLY A 123 10.34 12.46 -6.89
C GLY A 123 11.00 12.01 -8.20
N ALA A 124 10.21 11.70 -9.22
CA ALA A 124 10.70 11.36 -10.55
C ALA A 124 11.47 12.53 -11.21
N THR A 125 11.10 13.78 -10.93
CA THR A 125 11.83 14.97 -11.43
C THR A 125 13.11 15.27 -10.64
N LYS A 126 13.31 14.66 -9.45
CA LYS A 126 14.54 14.83 -8.65
C LYS A 126 15.67 13.85 -9.01
N GLN A 127 15.48 12.98 -10.00
CA GLN A 127 16.47 11.99 -10.46
C GLN A 127 17.25 12.42 -11.73
N GLU A 128 17.12 13.67 -12.21
CA GLU A 128 17.82 14.15 -13.41
C GLU A 128 19.04 15.06 -13.10
N ILE A 129 19.27 15.48 -11.86
CA ILE A 129 20.41 16.36 -11.52
C ILE A 129 21.50 15.56 -10.79
N GLN A 130 22.04 14.55 -11.47
CA GLN A 130 23.40 14.05 -11.19
C GLN A 130 23.89 13.20 -12.37
N ARG A 131 24.34 13.86 -13.43
CA ARG A 131 25.32 13.30 -14.37
C ARG A 131 26.43 14.31 -14.58
#